data_AF-A0A6B3I9F0-F1
#
_entry.id   AF-A0A6B3I9F0-F1
#
_cell.length_a   1.000
_cell.length_b   1.000
_cell.length_c   1.000
_cell.angle_alpha   90.00
_cell.angle_beta   90.00
_cell.angle_gamma   90.00
#
_symmetry.space_group_name_H-M   'P 1'
#
loop_
_entity.id
_entity.type
_entity.pdbx_description
1 polymer ?
#
loop_
_entity_poly.entity_id
_entity_poly.type
_entity_poly.pdbx_seq_one_letter_code
_entity_poly.pdbx_strand_id
1 'polypeptide(L)'
;MPVVPGFARRGEAGSAKDAGKALRDRVPRSAHGSLVLPLGRPDAVRAVEESNRGRVPGLAPIRVGRMAASPFAFLRGSAGLMAHDLTGTPVTGVGAQLCGDAHAANFGLYGDARGNLVIDLNDFDETVFGPWEWDLKRLATSLVLAGRAAGA
;
A
#
# COMPACT_ATOMS: atom_id res chain seq x y z
N MET A 1 -15.49 -25.11 -6.64
CA MET A 1 -14.13 -24.58 -6.41
C MET A 1 -13.64 -25.12 -5.08
N PRO A 2 -12.38 -25.56 -4.96
CA PRO A 2 -11.84 -26.06 -3.70
C PRO A 2 -11.86 -24.95 -2.64
N VAL A 3 -12.31 -25.30 -1.43
CA VAL A 3 -12.29 -24.40 -0.28
C VAL A 3 -10.90 -24.48 0.33
N VAL A 4 -10.19 -23.35 0.36
CA VAL A 4 -8.89 -23.24 1.02
C VAL A 4 -9.11 -22.76 2.45
N PRO A 5 -8.67 -23.50 3.48
CA PRO A 5 -8.73 -23.03 4.87
C PRO A 5 -8.07 -21.65 5.02
N GLY A 6 -8.74 -20.72 5.71
CA GLY A 6 -8.27 -19.33 5.87
C GLY A 6 -8.72 -18.34 4.78
N PHE A 7 -9.21 -18.82 3.63
CA PHE A 7 -9.81 -17.96 2.61
C PHE A 7 -11.31 -17.78 2.87
N ALA A 8 -11.83 -16.58 2.60
CA ALA A 8 -13.25 -16.30 2.72
C ALA A 8 -14.05 -17.29 1.86
N ARG A 9 -14.98 -18.02 2.49
CA ARG A 9 -15.92 -18.87 1.75
C ARG A 9 -16.74 -17.95 0.87
N ARG A 10 -16.81 -18.26 -0.43
CA ARG A 10 -17.74 -17.58 -1.35
C ARG A 10 -19.14 -17.93 -0.86
N GLY A 11 -19.75 -17.03 -0.07
CA GLY A 11 -21.07 -17.26 0.50
C GLY A 11 -22.14 -17.38 -0.59
N GLU A 12 -23.22 -18.09 -0.29
CA GLU A 12 -24.42 -18.20 -1.15
C GLU A 12 -25.19 -16.87 -1.29
N ALA A 13 -24.80 -15.84 -0.53
CA ALA A 13 -25.46 -14.55 -0.48
C ALA A 13 -24.98 -13.61 -1.61
N GLY A 14 -25.72 -13.62 -2.73
CA GLY A 14 -25.64 -12.60 -3.77
C GLY A 14 -24.32 -12.56 -4.57
N SER A 15 -24.32 -11.78 -5.66
CA SER A 15 -23.11 -11.59 -6.45
C SER A 15 -22.18 -10.60 -5.74
N ALA A 16 -20.92 -10.99 -5.49
CA ALA A 16 -19.88 -10.09 -4.97
C ALA A 16 -19.73 -8.80 -5.81
N LYS A 17 -20.00 -8.90 -7.12
CA LYS A 17 -20.07 -7.74 -8.02
C LYS A 17 -21.18 -6.77 -7.64
N ASP A 18 -22.34 -7.27 -7.25
CA ASP A 18 -23.50 -6.45 -6.89
C ASP A 18 -23.32 -5.86 -5.49
N ALA A 19 -22.79 -6.62 -4.54
CA ALA A 19 -22.36 -6.08 -3.25
C ALA A 19 -21.32 -4.94 -3.43
N GLY A 20 -20.32 -5.15 -4.29
CA GLY A 20 -19.33 -4.13 -4.64
C GLY A 20 -19.89 -2.91 -5.39
N LYS A 21 -20.99 -3.07 -6.13
CA LYS A 21 -21.73 -1.95 -6.74
C LYS A 21 -22.51 -1.17 -5.68
N ALA A 22 -23.21 -1.85 -4.78
CA ALA A 22 -24.00 -1.24 -3.70
C ALA A 22 -23.13 -0.41 -2.73
N LEU A 23 -21.85 -0.78 -2.55
CA LEU A 23 -20.91 0.04 -1.78
C LEU A 23 -20.73 1.46 -2.31
N ARG A 24 -20.97 1.68 -3.61
CA ARG A 24 -20.80 3.00 -4.26
C ARG A 24 -21.86 4.00 -3.82
N ASP A 25 -23.00 3.54 -3.32
CA ASP A 25 -24.06 4.40 -2.81
C ASP A 25 -23.64 5.10 -1.52
N ARG A 26 -22.74 4.46 -0.75
CA ARG A 26 -22.18 5.02 0.49
C ARG A 26 -20.81 5.68 0.27
N VAL A 27 -19.97 5.06 -0.55
CA VAL A 27 -18.61 5.51 -0.85
C VAL A 27 -18.44 5.56 -2.36
N PRO A 28 -18.85 6.66 -3.02
CA PRO A 28 -18.70 6.78 -4.46
C PRO A 28 -17.22 6.84 -4.84
N ARG A 29 -16.87 6.38 -6.05
CA ARG A 29 -15.48 6.35 -6.53
C ARG A 29 -14.80 7.73 -6.46
N SER A 30 -15.55 8.79 -6.75
CA SER A 30 -15.07 10.17 -6.69
C SER A 30 -14.65 10.60 -5.28
N ALA A 31 -15.19 10.00 -4.22
CA ALA A 31 -14.79 10.29 -2.85
C ALA A 31 -13.33 9.91 -2.57
N HIS A 32 -12.76 8.95 -3.32
CA HIS A 32 -11.34 8.60 -3.19
C HIS A 32 -10.39 9.55 -3.94
N GLY A 33 -10.92 10.52 -4.70
CA GLY A 33 -10.13 11.44 -5.51
C GLY A 33 -9.54 12.63 -4.74
N SER A 34 -10.01 12.89 -3.52
CA SER A 34 -9.46 13.95 -2.67
C SER A 34 -8.52 13.38 -1.61
N LEU A 35 -7.45 14.12 -1.35
CA LEU A 35 -6.55 13.87 -0.22
C LEU A 35 -6.69 15.03 0.77
N VAL A 36 -7.20 14.72 1.96
CA VAL A 36 -7.24 15.65 3.09
C VAL A 36 -6.30 15.10 4.15
N LEU A 37 -5.20 15.80 4.40
CA LEU A 37 -4.21 15.36 5.38
C LEU A 37 -4.75 15.56 6.80
N PRO A 38 -4.67 14.55 7.69
CA PRO A 38 -5.23 14.65 9.02
C PRO A 38 -4.47 15.64 9.92
N LEU A 39 -5.19 16.26 10.83
CA LEU A 39 -4.59 17.07 11.90
C LEU A 39 -3.66 16.20 12.75
N GLY A 40 -2.42 16.63 12.94
CA GLY A 40 -1.42 15.87 13.69
C GLY A 40 -0.60 14.86 12.87
N ARG A 41 -0.81 14.78 11.56
CA ARG A 41 0.10 14.08 10.65
C ARG A 41 1.54 14.61 10.83
N PRO A 42 2.56 13.74 11.01
CA PRO A 42 3.95 14.20 11.04
C PRO A 42 4.38 14.78 9.70
N ASP A 43 5.34 15.70 9.71
CA ASP A 43 6.01 16.12 8.48
C ASP A 43 6.93 15.02 7.95
N ALA A 44 7.43 15.21 6.72
CA ALA A 44 8.27 14.23 6.05
C ALA A 44 9.60 13.95 6.79
N VAL A 45 10.22 14.98 7.35
CA VAL A 45 11.51 14.83 8.05
C VAL A 45 11.30 14.05 9.33
N ARG A 46 10.34 14.48 10.15
CA ARG A 46 9.98 13.83 11.41
C ARG A 46 9.60 12.37 11.20
N ALA A 47 8.82 12.05 10.17
CA ALA A 47 8.45 10.66 9.87
C ALA A 47 9.67 9.81 9.48
N VAL A 48 10.61 10.36 8.72
CA VAL A 48 11.86 9.68 8.36
C VAL A 48 12.74 9.46 9.59
N GLU A 49 12.88 10.45 10.46
CA GLU A 49 13.61 10.35 11.72
C GLU A 49 12.99 9.31 12.67
N GLU A 50 11.66 9.32 12.81
CA GLU A 50 10.91 8.34 13.58
C GLU A 50 11.13 6.92 13.05
N SER A 51 11.02 6.72 11.73
CA SER A 51 11.28 5.41 11.09
C SER A 51 12.75 4.94 11.18
N ASN A 52 13.68 5.83 11.57
CA ASN A 52 15.09 5.50 11.79
C ASN A 52 15.40 5.11 13.24
N ARG A 53 14.49 5.31 14.19
CA ARG A 53 14.72 4.92 15.59
C ARG A 53 14.97 3.41 15.68
N GLY A 54 16.03 3.02 16.40
CA GLY A 54 16.43 1.61 16.55
C GLY A 54 17.21 1.03 15.36
N ARG A 55 17.41 1.77 14.26
CA ARG A 55 18.26 1.33 13.15
C ARG A 55 19.74 1.53 13.46
N VAL A 56 20.61 0.83 12.73
CA VAL A 56 22.07 0.98 12.82
C VAL A 56 22.48 2.42 12.45
N PRO A 57 23.11 3.19 13.36
CA PRO A 57 23.36 4.62 13.16
C PRO A 57 24.12 4.95 11.86
N GLY A 58 25.13 4.16 11.51
CA GLY A 58 25.92 4.37 10.29
C GLY A 58 25.15 4.15 8.98
N LEU A 59 24.03 3.43 9.00
CA LEU A 59 23.22 3.16 7.81
C LEU A 59 22.07 4.14 7.62
N ALA A 60 21.67 4.87 8.67
CA ALA A 60 20.56 5.82 8.61
C ALA A 60 20.80 6.95 7.58
N PRO A 61 21.98 7.61 7.53
CA PRO A 61 22.26 8.62 6.50
C PRO A 61 22.23 8.06 5.07
N ILE A 62 22.69 6.82 4.86
CA ILE A 62 22.66 6.15 3.55
C ILE A 62 21.21 5.91 3.12
N ARG A 63 20.34 5.46 4.04
CA ARG A 63 18.91 5.31 3.78
C ARG A 63 18.28 6.65 3.40
N VAL A 64 18.54 7.71 4.16
CA VAL A 64 18.00 9.05 3.88
C VAL A 64 18.48 9.54 2.51
N GLY A 65 19.76 9.38 2.18
CA GLY A 65 20.29 9.74 0.86
C GLY A 65 19.62 8.98 -0.29
N ARG A 66 19.36 7.67 -0.12
CA ARG A 66 18.62 6.86 -1.10
C ARG A 66 17.17 7.32 -1.24
N MET A 67 16.50 7.65 -0.14
CA MET A 67 15.12 8.16 -0.16
C MET A 67 15.02 9.53 -0.83
N ALA A 68 16.01 10.39 -0.65
CA ALA A 68 16.05 11.72 -1.24
C ALA A 68 16.30 11.73 -2.75
N ALA A 69 16.70 10.60 -3.35
CA ALA A 69 17.08 10.52 -4.76
C ALA A 69 15.93 10.81 -5.74
N SER A 70 14.69 10.50 -5.37
CA SER A 70 13.50 10.79 -6.20
C SER A 70 12.20 10.69 -5.40
N PRO A 71 11.08 11.28 -5.87
CA PRO A 71 9.77 11.08 -5.25
C PRO A 71 9.36 9.61 -5.13
N PHE A 72 9.70 8.78 -6.13
CA PHE A 72 9.44 7.34 -6.08
C PHE A 72 10.28 6.65 -5.00
N ALA A 73 11.57 7.00 -4.87
CA ALA A 73 12.43 6.47 -3.82
C ALA A 73 11.97 6.90 -2.42
N PHE A 74 11.51 8.15 -2.29
CA PHE A 74 10.92 8.65 -1.05
C PHE A 74 9.65 7.87 -0.69
N LEU A 75 8.73 7.68 -1.63
CA LEU A 75 7.49 6.91 -1.41
C LEU A 75 7.82 5.52 -0.86
N ARG A 76 8.71 4.78 -1.54
CA ARG A 76 9.15 3.44 -1.12
C ARG A 76 9.68 3.42 0.32
N GLY A 77 10.51 4.40 0.68
CA GLY A 77 11.09 4.45 2.02
C GLY A 77 10.17 4.97 3.13
N SER A 78 8.94 5.39 2.82
CA SER A 78 8.06 6.14 3.75
C SER A 78 6.65 5.53 3.90
N ALA A 79 6.55 4.20 3.97
CA ALA A 79 5.28 3.49 4.16
C ALA A 79 4.42 4.05 5.30
N GLY A 80 5.01 4.19 6.49
CA GLY A 80 4.32 4.75 7.66
C GLY A 80 3.80 6.18 7.47
N LEU A 81 4.50 7.04 6.71
CA LEU A 81 4.01 8.40 6.43
C LEU A 81 2.74 8.37 5.59
N MET A 82 2.69 7.50 4.58
CA MET A 82 1.48 7.37 3.76
C MET A 82 0.32 6.75 4.55
N ALA A 83 0.59 5.87 5.52
CA ALA A 83 -0.47 5.41 6.43
C ALA A 83 -1.10 6.58 7.20
N HIS A 84 -0.30 7.57 7.63
CA HIS A 84 -0.82 8.82 8.18
C HIS A 84 -1.61 9.61 7.12
N ASP A 85 -1.15 9.71 5.87
CA ASP A 85 -1.87 10.42 4.79
C ASP A 85 -3.26 9.84 4.54
N LEU A 86 -3.37 8.51 4.64
CA LEU A 86 -4.57 7.76 4.32
C LEU A 86 -5.54 7.65 5.50
N THR A 87 -5.08 8.00 6.70
CA THR A 87 -5.92 8.04 7.90
C THR A 87 -7.03 9.07 7.71
N GLY A 88 -8.28 8.62 7.81
CA GLY A 88 -9.46 9.46 7.60
C GLY A 88 -9.92 9.59 6.14
N THR A 89 -9.21 8.99 5.17
CA THR A 89 -9.71 8.91 3.79
C THR A 89 -10.90 7.95 3.70
N PRO A 90 -11.79 8.09 2.69
CA PRO A 90 -12.93 7.20 2.55
C PRO A 90 -12.51 5.74 2.37
N VAL A 91 -13.20 4.86 3.10
CA VAL A 91 -13.04 3.40 3.10
C VAL A 91 -14.41 2.74 2.98
N THR A 92 -14.49 1.65 2.23
CA THR A 92 -15.74 0.93 1.98
C THR A 92 -16.18 0.05 3.15
N GLY A 93 -15.32 -0.12 4.16
CA GLY A 93 -15.52 -1.05 5.27
C GLY A 93 -15.15 -2.50 4.94
N VAL A 94 -14.63 -2.76 3.74
CA VAL A 94 -14.06 -4.06 3.38
C VAL A 94 -12.62 -4.12 3.88
N GLY A 95 -12.32 -5.07 4.76
CA GLY A 95 -10.97 -5.28 5.27
C GLY A 95 -10.19 -6.32 4.48
N ALA A 96 -8.87 -6.20 4.47
CA ALA A 96 -7.93 -7.19 3.96
C ALA A 96 -6.66 -7.21 4.82
N GLN A 97 -5.92 -8.32 4.77
CA GLN A 97 -4.53 -8.32 5.24
C GLN A 97 -3.71 -7.54 4.20
N LEU A 98 -3.21 -6.38 4.60
CA LEU A 98 -2.43 -5.50 3.73
C LEU A 98 -0.97 -5.95 3.72
N CYS A 99 -0.28 -5.74 2.61
CA CYS A 99 1.18 -5.70 2.58
C CYS A 99 1.69 -4.52 3.42
N GLY A 100 0.98 -3.38 3.39
CA GLY A 100 1.37 -2.16 4.11
C GLY A 100 2.44 -1.35 3.37
N ASP A 101 3.23 -1.99 2.50
CA ASP A 101 4.19 -1.36 1.60
C ASP A 101 3.98 -1.74 0.12
N ALA A 102 2.73 -1.73 -0.35
CA ALA A 102 2.40 -2.05 -1.73
C ALA A 102 2.89 -0.97 -2.71
N HIS A 103 3.99 -1.22 -3.43
CA HIS A 103 4.51 -0.32 -4.47
C HIS A 103 5.14 -1.08 -5.63
N ALA A 104 5.27 -0.47 -6.81
CA ALA A 104 5.74 -1.11 -8.04
C ALA A 104 7.05 -1.91 -7.88
N ALA A 105 8.01 -1.41 -7.10
CA ALA A 105 9.30 -2.08 -6.86
C ALA A 105 9.28 -3.18 -5.77
N ASN A 106 8.11 -3.46 -5.17
CA ASN A 106 7.92 -4.59 -4.23
C ASN A 106 7.34 -5.79 -4.98
N PHE A 107 6.79 -5.57 -6.18
CA PHE A 107 6.38 -6.63 -7.09
C PHE A 107 7.57 -7.11 -7.91
N GLY A 108 7.63 -8.42 -8.15
CA GLY A 108 8.63 -9.01 -9.02
C GLY A 108 8.19 -10.36 -9.57
N LEU A 109 9.09 -10.99 -10.32
CA LEU A 109 8.88 -12.30 -10.91
C LEU A 109 9.70 -13.33 -10.12
N TYR A 110 9.05 -14.39 -9.64
CA TYR A 110 9.66 -15.44 -8.83
C TYR A 110 9.34 -16.82 -9.41
N GLY A 111 10.19 -17.81 -9.09
CA GLY A 111 9.87 -19.20 -9.38
C GLY A 111 8.94 -19.77 -8.29
N ASP A 112 7.82 -20.36 -8.69
CA ASP A 112 7.03 -21.19 -7.79
C ASP A 112 7.73 -22.53 -7.51
N ALA A 113 7.19 -23.32 -6.59
CA ALA A 113 7.73 -24.63 -6.22
C ALA A 113 7.77 -25.66 -7.37
N ARG A 114 7.15 -25.35 -8.52
CA ARG A 114 7.08 -26.19 -9.73
C ARG A 114 7.92 -25.61 -10.88
N GLY A 115 8.65 -24.52 -10.64
CA GLY A 115 9.48 -23.85 -11.64
C GLY A 115 8.72 -22.92 -12.58
N ASN A 116 7.45 -22.61 -12.31
CA ASN A 116 6.71 -21.61 -13.08
C ASN A 116 7.06 -20.20 -12.60
N LEU A 117 7.06 -19.24 -13.52
CA LEU A 117 7.22 -17.84 -13.17
C LEU A 117 5.90 -17.28 -12.65
N VAL A 118 5.92 -16.71 -11.46
CA VAL A 118 4.78 -16.05 -10.81
C VAL A 118 5.11 -14.60 -10.49
N ILE A 119 4.10 -13.72 -10.53
CA ILE A 119 4.22 -12.35 -10.02
C ILE A 119 3.83 -12.38 -8.54
N ASP A 120 4.71 -11.90 -7.67
CA ASP A 120 4.46 -11.84 -6.21
C ASP A 120 5.04 -10.56 -5.58
N LEU A 121 4.77 -10.37 -4.29
CA LEU A 121 5.40 -9.35 -3.44
C LEU A 121 6.53 -9.97 -2.61
N ASN A 122 7.57 -9.18 -2.32
CA ASN A 122 8.72 -9.65 -1.54
C ASN A 122 8.63 -9.39 -0.04
N ASP A 123 8.11 -8.22 0.34
CA ASP A 123 8.23 -7.68 1.70
C ASP A 123 6.85 -7.52 2.35
N PHE A 124 6.76 -8.01 3.59
CA PHE A 124 5.56 -8.00 4.44
C PHE A 124 5.86 -7.46 5.84
N ASP A 125 7.00 -6.77 6.05
CA ASP A 125 7.39 -6.23 7.35
C ASP A 125 6.39 -5.20 7.90
N GLU A 126 5.61 -4.56 7.02
CA GLU A 126 4.58 -3.57 7.36
C GLU A 126 3.14 -4.13 7.33
N THR A 127 2.99 -5.46 7.37
CA THR A 127 1.68 -6.10 7.20
C THR A 127 0.72 -5.78 8.35
N VAL A 128 -0.53 -5.41 8.00
CA VAL A 128 -1.56 -5.05 8.97
C VAL A 128 -2.95 -5.36 8.40
N PHE A 129 -3.90 -5.77 9.25
CA PHE A 129 -5.29 -5.88 8.83
C PHE A 129 -5.90 -4.47 8.73
N GLY A 130 -6.41 -4.10 7.56
CA GLY A 130 -6.92 -2.76 7.33
C GLY A 130 -7.75 -2.62 6.06
N PRO A 131 -8.11 -1.37 5.69
CA PRO A 131 -8.87 -1.09 4.48
C PRO A 131 -8.04 -1.40 3.23
N TRP A 132 -8.55 -2.26 2.34
CA TRP A 132 -7.84 -2.66 1.12
C TRP A 132 -7.49 -1.48 0.21
N GLU A 133 -8.23 -0.37 0.33
CA GLU A 133 -7.97 0.86 -0.44
C GLU A 133 -6.58 1.45 -0.15
N TRP A 134 -5.98 1.16 1.01
CA TRP A 134 -4.70 1.73 1.39
C TRP A 134 -3.55 1.20 0.52
N ASP A 135 -3.45 -0.13 0.37
CA ASP A 135 -2.49 -0.75 -0.54
C ASP A 135 -2.75 -0.35 -2.00
N LEU A 136 -4.02 -0.30 -2.42
CA LEU A 136 -4.34 0.10 -3.80
C LEU A 136 -3.90 1.55 -4.06
N LYS A 137 -4.19 2.49 -3.16
CA LYS A 137 -3.78 3.89 -3.30
C LYS A 137 -2.27 4.02 -3.32
N ARG A 138 -1.55 3.32 -2.43
CA ARG A 138 -0.09 3.30 -2.41
C ARG A 138 0.50 2.77 -3.71
N LEU A 139 -0.02 1.65 -4.22
CA LEU A 139 0.42 1.06 -5.46
C LEU A 139 0.16 2.01 -6.64
N ALA A 140 -1.05 2.55 -6.76
CA ALA A 140 -1.40 3.49 -7.83
C ALA A 140 -0.53 4.75 -7.81
N THR A 141 -0.31 5.35 -6.64
CA THR A 141 0.61 6.49 -6.48
C THR A 141 2.03 6.09 -6.90
N SER A 142 2.50 4.90 -6.52
CA SER A 142 3.84 4.43 -6.88
C SER A 142 4.04 4.30 -8.40
N LEU A 143 3.03 3.82 -9.12
CA LEU A 143 3.06 3.69 -10.58
C LEU A 143 3.15 5.05 -11.26
N VAL A 144 2.39 6.04 -10.79
CA VAL A 144 2.46 7.42 -11.29
C VAL A 144 3.85 8.02 -11.06
N LEU A 145 4.41 7.86 -9.86
CA LEU A 145 5.74 8.38 -9.53
C LEU A 145 6.86 7.67 -10.31
N ALA A 146 6.76 6.35 -10.47
CA ALA A 146 7.69 5.56 -11.27
C ALA A 146 7.65 5.97 -12.75
N GLY A 147 6.45 6.15 -13.32
CA GLY A 147 6.27 6.62 -14.69
C GLY A 147 6.91 8.00 -14.91
N ARG A 148 6.65 8.95 -14.02
CA ARG A 148 7.28 10.28 -14.06
C ARG A 148 8.80 10.21 -13.96
N ALA A 149 9.34 9.35 -13.09
CA ALA A 149 10.78 9.14 -12.97
C ALA A 149 11.40 8.51 -14.23
N ALA A 150 10.63 7.72 -14.98
CA ALA A 150 11.02 7.10 -16.24
C ALA A 150 10.81 7.99 -17.48
N GLY A 151 10.26 9.21 -17.31
CA GLY A 151 10.05 10.17 -18.41
C GLY A 151 8.72 10.07 -19.14
N ALA A 152 7.70 9.44 -18.54
CA ALA A 152 6.33 9.39 -19.06
C ALA A 152 5.50 10.64 -18.76
#